data_AF-A0A2L0EVV8-F1
#
_entry.id   AF-A0A2L0EVV8-F1
#
_cell.length_a   1.000
_cell.length_b   1.000
_cell.length_c   1.000
_cell.angle_alpha   90.00
_cell.angle_beta   90.00
_cell.angle_gamma   90.00
#
_symmetry.space_group_name_H-M   'P 1'
#
loop_
_entity.id
_entity.type
_entity.pdbx_description
1 polymer ?
#
loop_
_entity_poly.entity_id
_entity_poly.type
_entity_poly.pdbx_seq_one_letter_code
_entity_poly.pdbx_strand_id
1 'polypeptide(L)'
;MGYTFFAIQVVLKTYPGDNLRARLHQIITTSPSEVSLVEKRAFYKSLTSVLNEGMASFERGFWDLIRGRDAERQFETWCSEIEGSIATEPEEIDDVADELHRISNEKEFVIASLIFLLEEGSTSDDILAARCDMPEREYFTRQTFGNLLGAIPALSFATVKADAVYLVPGTDQDGLSSLDLAEEGYAYLRLLS
;
A
#
# COMPACT_ATOMS: atom_id res chain seq x y z
N MET A 1 1.17 6.74 -26.90
CA MET A 1 1.88 6.09 -25.78
C MET A 1 0.82 5.72 -24.77
N GLY A 2 0.78 4.46 -24.32
CA GLY A 2 -0.13 4.04 -23.25
C GLY A 2 0.60 4.00 -21.91
N TYR A 3 -0.14 3.64 -20.87
CA TYR A 3 0.38 3.53 -19.51
C TYR A 3 0.05 2.17 -18.91
N THR A 4 0.84 1.81 -17.90
CA THR A 4 0.58 0.67 -17.03
C THR A 4 0.32 1.18 -15.62
N PHE A 5 -0.83 0.81 -15.07
CA PHE A 5 -1.16 0.97 -13.67
C PHE A 5 -0.67 -0.24 -12.90
N PHE A 6 -0.03 -0.02 -11.76
CA PHE A 6 0.28 -1.05 -10.79
C PHE A 6 -0.04 -0.54 -9.40
N ALA A 7 -0.78 -1.32 -8.63
CA ALA A 7 -1.02 -1.06 -7.22
C ALA A 7 -0.77 -2.31 -6.40
N ILE A 8 -0.24 -2.11 -5.20
CA ILE A 8 -0.11 -3.14 -4.18
C ILE A 8 -0.51 -2.55 -2.84
N GLN A 9 -1.41 -3.24 -2.16
CA GLN A 9 -1.89 -2.90 -0.84
C GLN A 9 -1.73 -4.10 0.09
N VAL A 10 -1.16 -3.87 1.26
CA VAL A 10 -0.94 -4.93 2.26
C VAL A 10 -1.42 -4.47 3.63
N VAL A 11 -2.11 -5.37 4.32
CA VAL A 11 -2.52 -5.22 5.72
C VAL A 11 -1.49 -5.91 6.60
N LEU A 12 -0.88 -5.13 7.47
CA LEU A 12 0.10 -5.59 8.43
C LEU A 12 -0.53 -5.65 9.82
N LYS A 13 -0.33 -6.76 10.51
CA LYS A 13 -0.59 -6.85 11.94
C LYS A 13 0.61 -6.31 12.72
N THR A 14 0.38 -5.27 13.48
CA THR A 14 1.31 -4.66 14.41
C THR A 14 1.10 -5.25 15.80
N TYR A 15 2.18 -5.37 16.57
CA TYR A 15 2.14 -5.89 17.93
C TYR A 15 2.62 -4.80 18.91
N PRO A 16 2.16 -4.80 20.17
CA PRO A 16 2.70 -3.93 21.20
C PRO A 16 4.23 -4.04 21.29
N GLY A 17 4.94 -2.92 21.11
CA GLY A 17 6.41 -2.84 21.11
C GLY A 17 7.05 -2.99 19.73
N ASP A 18 6.28 -3.24 18.66
CA ASP A 18 6.76 -3.17 17.30
C ASP A 18 6.92 -1.70 16.84
N ASN A 19 8.07 -1.38 16.26
CA ASN A 19 8.38 -0.06 15.71
C ASN A 19 8.13 0.04 14.21
N LEU A 20 7.63 -1.03 13.55
CA LEU A 20 7.37 -1.09 12.12
C LEU A 20 6.53 0.11 11.66
N ARG A 21 5.43 0.36 12.36
CA ARG A 21 4.52 1.46 12.06
C ARG A 21 5.19 2.82 12.16
N ALA A 22 5.87 3.09 13.29
CA ALA A 22 6.57 4.36 13.50
C ALA A 22 7.64 4.57 12.42
N ARG A 23 8.35 3.52 12.00
CA ARG A 23 9.33 3.56 10.91
C ARG A 23 8.68 3.88 9.56
N LEU A 24 7.57 3.24 9.23
CA LEU A 24 6.82 3.50 7.98
C LEU A 24 6.32 4.95 7.94
N HIS A 25 5.68 5.39 9.03
CA HIS A 25 5.19 6.76 9.15
C HIS A 25 6.33 7.78 9.05
N GLN A 26 7.46 7.54 9.72
CA GLN A 26 8.64 8.41 9.62
C GLN A 26 9.18 8.49 8.19
N ILE A 27 9.28 7.37 7.47
CA ILE A 27 9.75 7.35 6.08
C ILE A 27 8.85 8.21 5.18
N ILE A 28 7.52 8.05 5.32
CA ILE A 28 6.53 8.76 4.51
C ILE A 28 6.55 10.27 4.81
N THR A 29 6.55 10.66 6.08
CA THR A 29 6.53 12.06 6.52
C THR A 29 7.84 12.82 6.29
N THR A 30 8.98 12.11 6.26
CA THR A 30 10.30 12.72 6.01
C THR A 30 10.57 12.90 4.51
N SER A 31 9.72 12.36 3.63
CA SER A 31 9.89 12.50 2.19
C SER A 31 9.66 13.95 1.76
N PRO A 32 10.65 14.65 1.14
CA PRO A 32 10.46 16.02 0.70
C PRO A 32 9.46 16.10 -0.46
N SER A 33 8.84 17.26 -0.67
CA SER A 33 7.88 17.48 -1.77
C SER A 33 8.55 17.53 -3.16
N GLU A 34 9.82 17.93 -3.23
CA GLU A 34 10.64 17.89 -4.44
C GLU A 34 11.77 16.88 -4.24
N VAL A 35 11.61 15.69 -4.85
CA VAL A 35 12.54 14.58 -4.70
C VAL A 35 13.22 14.34 -6.05
N SER A 36 14.56 14.34 -6.09
CA SER A 36 15.27 13.89 -7.28
C SER A 36 14.98 12.41 -7.55
N LEU A 37 15.18 11.94 -8.79
CA LEU A 37 14.97 10.53 -9.14
C LEU A 37 15.80 9.57 -8.26
N VAL A 38 16.98 10.00 -7.81
CA VAL A 38 17.88 9.22 -6.95
C VAL A 38 17.31 9.12 -5.53
N GLU A 39 16.86 10.24 -4.98
CA GLU A 39 16.25 10.27 -3.64
C GLU A 39 14.92 9.50 -3.62
N LYS A 40 14.15 9.56 -4.71
CA LYS A 40 12.89 8.82 -4.85
C LYS A 40 13.13 7.32 -4.84
N ARG A 41 14.16 6.87 -5.56
CA ARG A 41 14.61 5.48 -5.51
C ARG A 41 15.07 5.08 -4.11
N ALA A 42 15.79 5.96 -3.40
CA ALA A 42 16.22 5.71 -2.03
C ALA A 42 15.03 5.61 -1.06
N PHE A 43 14.03 6.48 -1.22
CA PHE A 43 12.77 6.44 -0.46
C PHE A 43 12.07 5.09 -0.62
N TYR A 44 11.80 4.65 -1.86
CA TYR A 44 11.14 3.37 -2.10
C TYR A 44 11.98 2.16 -1.66
N LYS A 45 13.32 2.25 -1.75
CA LYS A 45 14.21 1.21 -1.21
C LYS A 45 14.06 1.08 0.30
N SER A 46 14.02 2.20 1.02
CA SER A 46 13.81 2.20 2.48
C SER A 46 12.43 1.69 2.85
N LEU A 47 11.38 2.20 2.18
CA LEU A 47 9.99 1.81 2.42
C LEU A 47 9.78 0.30 2.24
N THR A 48 10.21 -0.24 1.09
CA THR A 48 10.05 -1.67 0.79
C THR A 48 10.95 -2.57 1.62
N SER A 49 12.10 -2.07 2.11
CA SER A 49 12.90 -2.80 3.09
C SER A 49 12.13 -3.00 4.39
N VAL A 50 11.51 -1.93 4.92
CA VAL A 50 10.72 -2.00 6.15
C VAL A 50 9.51 -2.91 5.96
N LEU A 51 8.79 -2.79 4.84
CA LEU A 51 7.64 -3.67 4.56
C LEU A 51 8.06 -5.14 4.44
N ASN A 52 9.18 -5.44 3.79
CA ASN A 52 9.67 -6.82 3.67
C ASN A 52 10.18 -7.41 4.99
N GLU A 53 10.73 -6.59 5.90
CA GLU A 53 11.03 -7.02 7.28
C GLU A 53 9.76 -7.47 8.01
N GLY A 54 8.64 -6.81 7.75
CA GLY A 54 7.31 -7.12 8.29
C GLY A 54 6.52 -8.19 7.53
N MET A 55 7.09 -8.87 6.53
CA MET A 55 6.37 -9.81 5.66
C MET A 55 5.66 -10.94 6.43
N ALA A 56 6.24 -11.39 7.54
CA ALA A 56 5.63 -12.42 8.40
C ALA A 56 4.31 -11.96 9.04
N SER A 57 4.14 -10.65 9.21
CA SER A 57 2.95 -10.02 9.78
C SER A 57 1.90 -9.63 8.75
N PHE A 58 2.10 -9.97 7.47
CA PHE A 58 1.10 -9.73 6.43
C PHE A 58 -0.10 -10.65 6.64
N GLU A 59 -1.28 -10.06 6.77
CA GLU A 59 -2.54 -10.79 7.02
C GLU A 59 -3.40 -10.83 5.76
N ARG A 60 -3.54 -9.67 5.12
CA ARG A 60 -4.32 -9.50 3.91
C ARG A 60 -3.58 -8.66 2.90
N GLY A 61 -3.96 -8.78 1.64
CA GLY A 61 -3.45 -7.91 0.62
C GLY A 61 -4.24 -7.98 -0.68
N PHE A 62 -3.98 -6.99 -1.53
CA PHE A 62 -4.46 -6.94 -2.88
C PHE A 62 -3.38 -6.32 -3.77
N TRP A 63 -3.29 -6.78 -5.02
CA TRP A 63 -2.46 -6.14 -6.02
C TRP A 63 -3.14 -6.25 -7.38
N ASP A 64 -2.84 -5.31 -8.25
CA ASP A 64 -3.35 -5.31 -9.62
C ASP A 64 -2.35 -4.67 -10.59
N LEU A 65 -2.37 -5.13 -11.84
CA LEU A 65 -1.59 -4.59 -12.94
C LEU A 65 -2.50 -4.46 -14.17
N ILE A 66 -2.77 -3.22 -14.57
CA ILE A 66 -3.68 -2.90 -15.68
C ILE A 66 -2.91 -2.13 -16.74
N ARG A 67 -2.93 -2.62 -17.98
CA ARG A 67 -2.29 -1.97 -19.13
C ARG A 67 -3.29 -1.28 -20.05
N GLY A 68 -2.85 -0.20 -20.67
CA GLY A 68 -3.57 0.48 -21.74
C GLY A 68 -4.43 1.64 -21.25
N ARG A 69 -5.54 1.89 -21.94
CA ARG A 69 -6.30 3.15 -21.85
C ARG A 69 -6.94 3.42 -20.49
N ASP A 70 -7.12 2.40 -19.66
CA ASP A 70 -7.74 2.54 -18.34
C ASP A 70 -6.73 2.82 -17.23
N ALA A 71 -5.42 2.70 -17.48
CA ALA A 71 -4.39 2.78 -16.44
C ALA A 71 -4.41 4.12 -15.66
N GLU A 72 -4.52 5.26 -16.35
CA GLU A 72 -4.58 6.58 -15.71
C GLU A 72 -5.83 6.72 -14.83
N ARG A 73 -6.99 6.31 -15.34
CA ARG A 73 -8.25 6.33 -14.60
C ARG A 73 -8.19 5.48 -13.34
N GLN A 74 -7.55 4.31 -13.42
CA GLN A 74 -7.37 3.42 -12.26
C GLN A 74 -6.46 4.06 -11.20
N PHE A 75 -5.37 4.70 -11.62
CA PHE A 75 -4.50 5.46 -10.73
C PHE A 75 -5.28 6.54 -9.97
N GLU A 76 -6.01 7.39 -10.69
CA GLU A 76 -6.79 8.48 -10.09
C GLU A 76 -7.90 7.97 -9.15
N THR A 77 -8.59 6.90 -9.55
CA THR A 77 -9.66 6.29 -8.75
C THR A 77 -9.10 5.77 -7.43
N TRP A 78 -8.02 4.98 -7.48
CA TRP A 78 -7.39 4.42 -6.29
C TRP A 78 -6.90 5.49 -5.32
N CYS A 79 -6.21 6.52 -5.82
CA CYS A 79 -5.75 7.63 -4.98
C CYS A 79 -6.93 8.37 -4.35
N SER A 80 -7.98 8.68 -5.12
CA SER A 80 -9.15 9.42 -4.62
C SER A 80 -9.94 8.64 -3.57
N GLU A 81 -10.10 7.33 -3.75
CA GLU A 81 -10.82 6.48 -2.79
C GLU A 81 -10.07 6.37 -1.46
N ILE A 82 -8.75 6.17 -1.50
CA ILE A 82 -7.91 6.09 -0.28
C ILE A 82 -7.83 7.45 0.41
N GLU A 83 -7.63 8.54 -0.33
CA GLU A 83 -7.62 9.89 0.24
C GLU A 83 -8.97 10.26 0.86
N GLY A 84 -10.07 9.88 0.19
CA GLY A 84 -11.42 10.03 0.71
C GLY A 84 -11.62 9.29 2.03
N SER A 85 -11.15 8.03 2.12
CA SER A 85 -11.28 7.25 3.36
C SER A 85 -10.49 7.88 4.51
N ILE A 86 -9.26 8.32 4.26
CA ILE A 86 -8.40 8.97 5.28
C ILE A 86 -9.02 10.29 5.76
N ALA A 87 -9.63 11.06 4.86
CA ALA A 87 -10.22 12.36 5.19
C ALA A 87 -11.47 12.27 6.08
N THR A 88 -12.23 11.17 6.00
CA THR A 88 -13.42 10.93 6.83
C THR A 88 -13.10 10.30 8.19
N GLU A 89 -11.90 9.72 8.38
CA GLU A 89 -11.44 9.14 9.66
C GLU A 89 -11.56 10.10 10.88
N PRO A 90 -11.19 11.39 10.81
CA PRO A 90 -11.29 12.28 11.98
C PRO A 90 -12.72 12.71 12.34
N GLU A 91 -13.71 12.59 11.45
CA GLU A 91 -15.08 13.09 11.67
C GLU A 91 -16.00 12.03 12.32
N GLU A 92 -15.75 10.73 12.12
CA GLU A 92 -16.57 9.66 12.73
C GLU A 92 -16.21 9.36 14.20
N ILE A 93 -15.11 9.92 14.70
CA ILE A 93 -14.65 9.74 16.09
C ILE A 93 -15.60 10.45 17.08
N ASP A 94 -16.31 11.51 16.67
CA ASP A 94 -17.01 12.40 17.61
C ASP A 94 -18.49 12.08 17.84
N ASP A 95 -19.17 11.32 16.96
CA ASP A 95 -20.65 11.26 16.96
C ASP A 95 -21.32 9.89 17.23
N VAL A 96 -20.59 8.74 17.30
CA VAL A 96 -21.24 7.41 17.52
C VAL A 96 -20.51 6.50 18.53
N ALA A 97 -19.39 6.92 19.09
CA ALA A 97 -18.40 6.00 19.68
C ALA A 97 -18.41 5.94 21.22
N ASP A 98 -19.44 5.41 21.88
CA ASP A 98 -19.34 5.21 23.35
C ASP A 98 -19.66 3.80 23.89
N GLU A 99 -20.25 2.89 23.09
CA GLU A 99 -20.63 1.56 23.63
C GLU A 99 -20.14 0.33 22.84
N LEU A 100 -19.94 0.42 21.52
CA LEU A 100 -19.44 -0.70 20.70
C LEU A 100 -17.91 -0.71 20.52
N HIS A 101 -17.25 0.45 20.49
CA HIS A 101 -15.78 0.54 20.32
C HIS A 101 -14.97 0.00 21.51
N ARG A 102 -15.58 -0.10 22.70
CA ARG A 102 -14.91 -0.68 23.89
C ARG A 102 -14.64 -2.18 23.77
N ILE A 103 -15.30 -2.89 22.85
CA ILE A 103 -15.21 -4.35 22.72
C ILE A 103 -14.11 -4.79 21.73
N SER A 104 -13.70 -3.92 20.78
CA SER A 104 -12.60 -4.19 19.85
C SER A 104 -11.42 -3.25 20.11
N ASN A 105 -10.82 -3.36 21.29
CA ASN A 105 -9.76 -2.48 21.80
C ASN A 105 -8.37 -2.74 21.18
N GLU A 106 -8.30 -3.65 20.22
CA GLU A 106 -7.06 -4.12 19.58
C GLU A 106 -6.92 -3.43 18.22
N LYS A 107 -6.42 -2.19 18.26
CA LYS A 107 -6.07 -1.37 17.09
C LYS A 107 -4.71 -1.79 16.52
N GLU A 108 -4.66 -3.01 16.01
CA GLU A 108 -3.41 -3.70 15.67
C GLU A 108 -3.10 -3.69 14.18
N PHE A 109 -3.98 -3.18 13.31
CA PHE A 109 -3.75 -3.25 11.86
C PHE A 109 -3.34 -1.93 11.27
N VAL A 110 -2.47 -2.00 10.26
CA VAL A 110 -2.10 -0.87 9.42
C VAL A 110 -2.11 -1.34 7.97
N ILE A 111 -2.58 -0.48 7.06
CA ILE A 111 -2.61 -0.73 5.63
C ILE A 111 -1.54 0.14 4.97
N ALA A 112 -0.66 -0.47 4.19
CA ALA A 112 0.29 0.24 3.34
C ALA A 112 -0.10 0.04 1.88
N SER A 113 -0.27 1.15 1.14
CA SER A 113 -0.60 1.15 -0.28
C SER A 113 0.50 1.81 -1.08
N LEU A 114 1.01 1.15 -2.11
CA LEU A 114 1.96 1.71 -3.06
C LEU A 114 1.35 1.62 -4.46
N ILE A 115 1.22 2.76 -5.14
CA ILE A 115 0.50 2.90 -6.40
C ILE A 115 1.43 3.57 -7.41
N PHE A 116 1.45 3.09 -8.64
CA PHE A 116 2.33 3.57 -9.70
C PHE A 116 1.60 3.65 -11.05
N LEU A 117 1.96 4.68 -11.81
CA LEU A 117 1.61 4.85 -13.21
C LEU A 117 2.92 4.89 -14.02
N LEU A 118 3.10 3.91 -14.89
CA LEU A 118 4.33 3.68 -15.66
C LEU A 118 4.09 3.91 -17.15
N GLU A 119 5.12 4.31 -17.88
CA GLU A 119 5.11 4.25 -19.34
C GLU A 119 5.01 2.78 -19.82
N GLU A 120 4.01 2.49 -20.65
CA GLU A 120 3.81 1.15 -21.23
C GLU A 120 4.98 0.79 -22.16
N GLY A 121 5.49 -0.44 -22.05
CA GLY A 121 6.65 -0.93 -22.80
C GLY A 121 7.99 -0.38 -22.30
N SER A 122 8.02 0.32 -21.16
CA SER A 122 9.26 0.69 -20.50
C SER A 122 9.89 -0.50 -19.77
N THR A 123 11.18 -0.40 -19.45
CA THR A 123 11.87 -1.42 -18.64
C THR A 123 11.20 -1.64 -17.28
N SER A 124 10.62 -0.59 -16.68
CA SER A 124 9.91 -0.70 -15.40
C SER A 124 8.61 -1.50 -15.54
N ASP A 125 7.86 -1.28 -16.63
CA ASP A 125 6.65 -2.02 -16.96
C ASP A 125 6.96 -3.51 -17.21
N ASP A 126 8.02 -3.82 -17.97
CA ASP A 126 8.46 -5.20 -18.21
C ASP A 126 8.89 -5.92 -16.93
N ILE A 127 9.61 -5.22 -16.04
CA ILE A 127 10.02 -5.78 -14.74
C ILE A 127 8.80 -6.17 -13.93
N LEU A 128 7.79 -5.30 -13.80
CA LEU A 128 6.60 -5.61 -13.01
C LEU A 128 5.75 -6.70 -13.65
N ALA A 129 5.55 -6.66 -14.98
CA ALA A 129 4.77 -7.68 -15.66
C ALA A 129 5.40 -9.07 -15.52
N ALA A 130 6.73 -9.18 -15.64
CA ALA A 130 7.44 -10.44 -15.41
C ALA A 130 7.31 -10.94 -13.96
N ARG A 131 7.15 -10.02 -12.99
CA ARG A 131 6.91 -10.39 -11.58
C ARG A 131 5.47 -10.72 -11.27
N CYS A 132 4.51 -10.24 -12.07
CA CYS A 132 3.09 -10.54 -11.95
C CYS A 132 2.70 -11.81 -12.72
N ASP A 133 3.54 -12.27 -13.65
CA ASP A 133 3.35 -13.50 -14.42
C ASP A 133 3.62 -14.75 -13.55
N MET A 134 2.57 -15.20 -12.87
CA MET A 134 2.61 -16.38 -12.00
C MET A 134 1.26 -17.13 -12.04
N PRO A 135 1.20 -18.38 -11.55
CA PRO A 135 -0.07 -19.09 -11.44
C PRO A 135 -1.04 -18.39 -10.49
N GLU A 136 -2.33 -18.37 -10.81
CA GLU A 136 -3.38 -17.69 -10.02
C GLU A 136 -3.41 -18.12 -8.53
N ARG A 137 -3.14 -19.40 -8.27
CA ARG A 137 -3.03 -19.94 -6.90
C ARG A 137 -1.94 -19.28 -6.05
N GLU A 138 -0.97 -18.63 -6.69
CA GLU A 138 0.15 -17.95 -6.04
C GLU A 138 -0.08 -16.44 -5.91
N TYR A 139 -1.16 -15.88 -6.47
CA TYR A 139 -1.42 -14.43 -6.44
C TYR A 139 -1.47 -13.86 -5.03
N PHE A 140 -2.08 -14.57 -4.08
CA PHE A 140 -2.36 -14.07 -2.73
C PHE A 140 -1.56 -14.84 -1.66
N THR A 141 -0.25 -14.95 -1.87
CA THR A 141 0.68 -15.51 -0.88
C THR A 141 1.57 -14.41 -0.29
N ARG A 142 2.00 -14.56 0.97
CA ARG A 142 2.96 -13.60 1.56
C ARG A 142 4.24 -13.47 0.73
N GLN A 143 4.70 -14.59 0.17
CA GLN A 143 5.89 -14.64 -0.69
C GLN A 143 5.71 -13.80 -1.95
N THR A 144 4.54 -13.86 -2.58
CA THR A 144 4.22 -13.05 -3.77
C THR A 144 4.25 -11.57 -3.45
N PHE A 145 3.62 -11.15 -2.35
CA PHE A 145 3.65 -9.74 -1.93
C PHE A 145 5.07 -9.28 -1.63
N GLY A 146 5.89 -10.09 -0.95
CA GLY A 146 7.30 -9.77 -0.73
C GLY A 146 8.10 -9.66 -2.04
N ASN A 147 7.84 -10.55 -3.01
CA ASN A 147 8.50 -10.53 -4.32
C ASN A 147 8.12 -9.29 -5.16
N LEU A 148 6.84 -8.88 -5.10
CA LEU A 148 6.32 -7.70 -5.78
C LEU A 148 6.89 -6.41 -5.14
N LEU A 149 6.83 -6.30 -3.81
CA LEU A 149 7.44 -5.18 -3.08
C LEU A 149 8.95 -5.09 -3.33
N GLY A 150 9.64 -6.23 -3.36
CA GLY A 150 11.07 -6.32 -3.68
C GLY A 150 11.43 -5.90 -5.11
N ALA A 151 10.47 -5.82 -6.03
CA ALA A 151 10.70 -5.35 -7.40
C ALA A 151 10.72 -3.81 -7.51
N ILE A 152 10.04 -3.10 -6.61
CA ILE A 152 9.86 -1.64 -6.67
C ILE A 152 11.19 -0.87 -6.68
N PRO A 153 12.23 -1.23 -5.89
CA PRO A 153 13.52 -0.52 -5.94
C PRO A 153 14.30 -0.69 -7.27
N ALA A 154 13.88 -1.63 -8.11
CA ALA A 154 14.45 -1.86 -9.45
C ALA A 154 13.79 -1.00 -10.54
N LEU A 155 12.67 -0.33 -10.24
CA LEU A 155 12.00 0.55 -11.19
C LEU A 155 12.88 1.76 -11.52
N SER A 156 12.82 2.17 -12.79
CA SER A 156 13.40 3.42 -13.24
C SER A 156 12.40 4.54 -13.07
N PHE A 157 12.60 5.40 -12.06
CA PHE A 157 11.71 6.53 -11.79
C PHE A 157 11.69 7.59 -12.90
N ALA A 158 12.59 7.51 -13.89
CA ALA A 158 12.48 8.31 -15.12
C ALA A 158 11.29 7.89 -16.00
N THR A 159 10.84 6.64 -15.87
CA THR A 159 9.72 6.05 -16.64
C THR A 159 8.43 5.92 -15.80
N VAL A 160 8.50 6.34 -14.53
CA VAL A 160 7.33 6.45 -13.63
C VAL A 160 6.73 7.84 -13.85
N LYS A 161 5.49 7.90 -14.35
CA LYS A 161 4.78 9.16 -14.56
C LYS A 161 4.19 9.73 -13.29
N ALA A 162 3.59 8.87 -12.49
CA ALA A 162 3.01 9.21 -11.21
C ALA A 162 3.15 8.02 -10.25
N ASP A 163 3.16 8.33 -8.97
CA ASP A 163 3.24 7.37 -7.90
C ASP A 163 2.65 7.98 -6.64
N ALA A 164 2.11 7.13 -5.79
CA ALA A 164 1.53 7.52 -4.51
C ALA A 164 1.80 6.44 -3.47
N VAL A 165 1.99 6.88 -2.22
CA VAL A 165 2.15 6.00 -1.07
C VAL A 165 1.21 6.47 0.03
N TYR A 166 0.41 5.55 0.55
CA TYR A 166 -0.51 5.80 1.65
C TYR A 166 -0.24 4.82 2.79
N LEU A 167 -0.39 5.33 4.01
CA LEU A 167 -0.40 4.54 5.23
C LEU A 167 -1.72 4.85 5.94
N VAL A 168 -2.50 3.81 6.23
CA VAL A 168 -3.80 3.94 6.89
C VAL A 168 -3.80 3.12 8.18
N PRO A 169 -4.13 3.69 9.35
CA PRO A 169 -4.47 5.11 9.55
C PRO A 169 -3.24 6.01 9.38
N GLY A 170 -3.46 7.26 8.97
CA GLY A 170 -2.38 8.20 8.64
C GLY A 170 -1.53 8.67 9.84
N THR A 171 -1.96 8.38 11.07
CA THR A 171 -1.22 8.72 12.30
C THR A 171 -0.22 7.61 12.66
N ASP A 172 0.62 7.80 13.67
CA ASP A 172 1.50 6.75 14.23
C ASP A 172 0.99 6.16 15.57
N GLN A 173 -0.07 6.75 16.15
CA GLN A 173 -0.65 6.34 17.45
C GLN A 173 -1.91 5.47 17.36
N ASP A 174 -2.59 5.42 16.21
CA ASP A 174 -3.88 4.73 16.03
C ASP A 174 -3.95 3.63 14.93
N GLY A 175 -4.32 2.39 15.25
CA GLY A 175 -4.46 1.32 14.26
C GLY A 175 -5.90 1.04 13.85
N LEU A 176 -6.08 0.28 12.78
CA LEU A 176 -7.37 -0.32 12.46
C LEU A 176 -7.61 -1.54 13.34
N SER A 177 -8.87 -1.75 13.68
CA SER A 177 -9.38 -2.94 14.32
C SER A 177 -9.77 -4.00 13.28
N SER A 178 -10.06 -5.22 13.75
CA SER A 178 -10.59 -6.27 12.87
C SER A 178 -11.97 -5.93 12.30
N LEU A 179 -12.75 -5.08 12.98
CA LEU A 179 -14.08 -4.65 12.53
C LEU A 179 -13.95 -3.66 11.39
N ASP A 180 -13.03 -2.70 11.50
CA ASP A 180 -12.78 -1.70 10.46
C ASP A 180 -12.36 -2.39 9.15
N LEU A 181 -11.51 -3.43 9.23
CA LEU A 181 -11.13 -4.25 8.07
C LEU A 181 -12.28 -5.07 7.45
N ALA A 182 -13.39 -5.25 8.16
CA ALA A 182 -14.56 -5.99 7.69
C ALA A 182 -15.59 -5.08 6.99
N GLU A 183 -15.39 -3.77 6.99
CA GLU A 183 -16.25 -2.81 6.30
C GLU A 183 -16.16 -2.94 4.78
N GLU A 184 -17.19 -2.44 4.08
CA GLU A 184 -17.31 -2.56 2.63
C GLU A 184 -16.09 -1.98 1.88
N GLY A 185 -15.46 -0.92 2.43
CA GLY A 185 -14.28 -0.28 1.88
C GLY A 185 -13.04 -1.19 1.77
N TYR A 186 -12.98 -2.28 2.54
CA TYR A 186 -11.82 -3.19 2.60
C TYR A 186 -12.15 -4.63 2.20
N ALA A 187 -13.40 -4.90 1.79
CA ALA A 187 -13.89 -6.25 1.47
C ALA A 187 -13.14 -6.93 0.30
N TYR A 188 -12.45 -6.16 -0.55
CA TYR A 188 -11.64 -6.71 -1.63
C TYR A 188 -10.33 -7.36 -1.16
N LEU A 189 -9.86 -7.04 0.05
CA LEU A 189 -8.60 -7.54 0.58
C LEU A 189 -8.65 -9.04 0.88
N ARG A 190 -7.76 -9.80 0.25
CA ARG A 190 -7.69 -11.26 0.35
C ARG A 190 -6.78 -11.67 1.48
N LEU A 191 -7.16 -12.70 2.23
CA LEU A 191 -6.28 -13.35 3.20
C LEU A 191 -5.06 -13.93 2.49
N LEU A 192 -3.88 -13.72 3.07
CA LEU A 192 -2.63 -14.19 2.51
C LEU A 192 -2.24 -15.53 3.14
N SER A 193 -2.00 -16.53 2.28
CA SER A 193 -1.43 -17.82 2.68
C SER A 193 0.08 -17.73 2.90
#